data_AF-A0A699IML4-F1
#
_entry.id   AF-A0A699IML4-F1
#
_cell.length_a   1.000
_cell.length_b   1.000
_cell.length_c   1.000
_cell.angle_alpha   90.00
_cell.angle_beta   90.00
_cell.angle_gamma   90.00
#
_symmetry.space_group_name_H-M   'P 1'
#
loop_
_entity.id
_entity.type
_entity.pdbx_description
1 polymer ?
#
loop_
_entity_poly.entity_id
_entity_poly.type
_entity_poly.pdbx_seq_one_letter_code
_entity_poly.pdbx_strand_id
1 'polypeptide(L)'
;MKFFGILRRHKSLIGSRIVVNTFGLKRYSVGCYTSPHIKTIRERITVGRLGDPVSTQAVNSLFQRIKDVLDKAVQLEMGHLSHFEVLTAVAFNLFAEENVDIAVIEAGLGGARDATNILSSSDVAASIITTIGEEHLAALGGSLESIAVAKSGIIKQGRPVRWFSPISVIDLF
;
A
#
# COMPACT_ATOMS: atom_id res chain seq x y z
N MET A 1 3.68 8.82 4.94
CA MET A 1 2.86 9.77 4.15
C MET A 1 1.94 8.87 3.36
N LYS A 2 0.63 8.92 3.65
CA LYS A 2 -0.20 7.73 3.51
C LYS A 2 -0.87 7.62 2.15
N PHE A 3 -0.39 6.71 1.33
CA PHE A 3 -1.14 6.26 0.16
C PHE A 3 -2.10 5.15 0.55
N PHE A 4 -3.17 5.00 -0.21
CA PHE A 4 -4.12 3.90 -0.04
C PHE A 4 -4.54 3.47 -1.43
N GLY A 5 -3.90 2.41 -1.94
CA GLY A 5 -4.59 1.57 -2.92
C GLY A 5 -5.72 0.87 -2.19
N ILE A 6 -6.98 1.24 -2.45
CA ILE A 6 -8.13 0.49 -1.95
C ILE A 6 -8.33 -0.66 -2.95
N LEU A 7 -7.90 -1.86 -2.61
CA LEU A 7 -8.30 -3.06 -3.36
C LEU A 7 -9.77 -3.33 -3.05
N ARG A 8 -10.62 -3.66 -4.03
CA ARG A 8 -12.02 -4.01 -3.72
C ARG A 8 -12.53 -5.10 -4.65
N ARG A 9 -13.06 -6.18 -4.08
CA ARG A 9 -14.01 -7.02 -4.81
C ARG A 9 -15.40 -6.40 -4.70
N HIS A 10 -15.89 -5.87 -5.82
CA HIS A 10 -17.22 -5.29 -6.07
C HIS A 10 -17.73 -4.11 -5.17
N LYS A 11 -18.04 -3.00 -5.87
CA LYS A 11 -18.90 -1.82 -5.55
C LYS A 11 -18.69 -1.02 -4.22
N SER A 12 -18.21 0.24 -4.41
CA SER A 12 -18.49 1.52 -3.69
C SER A 12 -17.49 2.21 -2.71
N LEU A 13 -16.54 2.99 -3.26
CA LEU A 13 -15.87 4.24 -2.78
C LEU A 13 -15.57 4.57 -1.27
N ILE A 14 -14.46 5.34 -1.09
CA ILE A 14 -14.11 6.39 -0.08
C ILE A 14 -13.01 6.09 0.99
N GLY A 15 -11.83 6.75 0.87
CA GLY A 15 -11.32 7.86 1.73
C GLY A 15 -10.59 7.59 3.07
N SER A 16 -9.26 7.65 3.06
CA SER A 16 -8.39 6.95 3.99
C SER A 16 -7.78 7.69 5.20
N ARG A 17 -8.48 7.51 6.32
CA ARG A 17 -8.03 7.33 7.73
C ARG A 17 -9.24 7.04 8.62
N ILE A 18 -10.43 7.27 8.05
CA ILE A 18 -11.75 6.78 8.45
C ILE A 18 -12.04 5.37 7.86
N VAL A 19 -11.32 4.93 6.81
CA VAL A 19 -11.54 3.63 6.13
C VAL A 19 -11.51 2.43 7.09
N VAL A 20 -10.48 2.23 7.90
CA VAL A 20 -10.38 1.01 8.71
C VAL A 20 -11.53 0.91 9.72
N ASN A 21 -11.89 2.01 10.37
CA ASN A 21 -13.02 2.03 11.32
C ASN A 21 -14.38 1.95 10.60
N THR A 22 -14.58 2.66 9.49
CA THR A 22 -15.86 2.67 8.76
C THR A 22 -16.12 1.40 7.97
N PHE A 23 -15.08 0.73 7.45
CA PHE A 23 -15.22 -0.58 6.79
C PHE A 23 -15.18 -1.74 7.79
N GLY A 24 -14.47 -1.62 8.92
CA GLY A 24 -14.54 -2.59 10.04
C GLY A 24 -15.89 -2.61 10.77
N LEU A 25 -16.65 -1.49 10.70
CA LEU A 25 -18.06 -1.42 11.11
C LEU A 25 -19.03 -2.04 10.10
N LYS A 26 -18.57 -2.32 8.87
CA LYS A 26 -19.30 -3.06 7.84
C LYS A 26 -18.71 -4.47 7.73
N ARG A 27 -19.40 -5.41 7.09
CA ARG A 27 -19.06 -6.85 7.07
C ARG A 27 -17.75 -7.21 6.33
N TYR A 28 -16.83 -6.28 6.13
CA TYR A 28 -15.63 -6.47 5.31
C TYR A 28 -14.40 -6.84 6.15
N SER A 29 -13.62 -7.80 5.67
CA SER A 29 -12.25 -8.06 6.12
C SER A 29 -11.31 -7.04 5.48
N VAL A 30 -10.52 -6.33 6.29
CA VAL A 30 -9.62 -5.27 5.83
C VAL A 30 -8.18 -5.62 6.16
N GLY A 31 -7.29 -5.54 5.16
CA GLY A 31 -5.84 -5.60 5.34
C GLY A 31 -5.20 -4.23 5.18
N CYS A 32 -4.25 -3.85 6.02
CA CYS A 32 -3.50 -2.60 5.88
C CYS A 32 -2.00 -2.85 5.83
N TYR A 33 -1.33 -2.25 4.84
CA TYR A 33 0.12 -2.20 4.74
C TYR A 33 0.58 -0.74 4.85
N THR A 34 1.32 -0.41 5.92
CA THR A 34 1.71 0.96 6.27
C THR A 34 3.16 1.08 6.71
N SER A 35 3.72 2.29 6.68
CA SER A 35 5.09 2.55 7.13
C SER A 35 5.30 3.98 7.64
N PRO A 36 6.34 4.24 8.47
CA PRO A 36 7.21 3.26 9.14
C PRO A 36 6.49 2.58 10.32
N HIS A 37 7.20 1.68 11.01
CA HIS A 37 6.78 1.17 12.32
C HIS A 37 7.54 1.89 13.43
N ILE A 38 7.03 1.87 14.66
CA ILE A 38 7.66 2.49 15.83
C ILE A 38 8.40 1.45 16.68
N LYS A 39 7.76 0.32 17.03
CA LYS A 39 8.38 -0.70 17.89
C LYS A 39 8.67 -2.00 17.16
N THR A 40 7.72 -2.48 16.35
CA THR A 40 7.86 -3.76 15.66
C THR A 40 7.40 -3.70 14.21
N ILE A 41 8.11 -4.42 13.33
CA ILE A 41 7.76 -4.54 11.91
C ILE A 41 6.34 -5.06 11.67
N ARG A 42 5.78 -5.83 12.63
CA ARG A 42 4.40 -6.32 12.56
C ARG A 42 3.38 -5.18 12.54
N GLU A 43 3.69 -4.01 13.10
CA GLU A 43 2.83 -2.82 13.01
C GLU A 43 2.57 -2.39 11.57
N ARG A 44 3.46 -2.76 10.64
CA ARG A 44 3.29 -2.42 9.22
C ARG A 44 2.20 -3.22 8.54
N ILE A 45 1.79 -4.38 9.08
CA ILE A 45 0.80 -5.25 8.46
C ILE A 45 -0.30 -5.55 9.48
N THR A 46 -1.52 -5.17 9.17
CA THR A 46 -2.69 -5.48 10.00
C THR A 46 -3.75 -6.18 9.16
N VAL A 47 -4.51 -7.09 9.78
CA VAL A 47 -5.59 -7.84 9.11
C VAL A 47 -6.77 -7.96 10.06
N GLY A 48 -7.98 -7.85 9.52
CA GLY A 48 -9.23 -8.11 10.23
C GLY A 48 -9.94 -6.85 10.72
N ARG A 49 -10.97 -7.03 11.56
CA ARG A 49 -11.90 -5.94 11.92
C ARG A 49 -11.33 -4.94 12.92
N LEU A 50 -10.52 -5.40 13.86
CA LEU A 50 -9.91 -4.56 14.90
C LEU A 50 -8.64 -3.87 14.41
N GLY A 51 -8.08 -4.31 13.27
CA GLY A 51 -6.87 -3.72 12.69
C GLY A 51 -5.61 -3.98 13.53
N ASP A 52 -5.58 -5.06 14.31
CA ASP A 52 -4.42 -5.42 15.12
C ASP A 52 -3.22 -5.84 14.24
N PRO A 53 -1.98 -5.57 14.68
CA PRO A 53 -0.79 -6.10 14.04
C PRO A 53 -0.85 -7.63 13.93
N VAL A 54 -0.45 -8.14 12.76
CA VAL A 54 -0.36 -9.58 12.51
C VAL A 54 0.48 -10.28 13.59
N SER A 55 0.09 -11.51 13.95
CA SER A 55 0.83 -12.29 14.94
C SER A 55 2.20 -12.69 14.38
N THR A 56 3.16 -12.92 15.28
CA THR A 56 4.49 -13.41 14.88
C THR A 56 4.39 -14.76 14.16
N GLN A 57 3.48 -15.62 14.62
CA GLN A 57 3.22 -16.91 14.00
C GLN A 57 2.72 -16.75 12.56
N ALA A 58 1.76 -15.86 12.30
CA ALA A 58 1.23 -15.63 10.96
C ALA A 58 2.33 -15.17 9.99
N VAL A 59 3.16 -14.21 10.41
CA VAL A 59 4.29 -13.71 9.61
C VAL A 59 5.32 -14.80 9.34
N ASN A 60 5.70 -15.57 10.37
CA ASN A 60 6.69 -16.63 10.22
C ASN A 60 6.20 -17.75 9.31
N SER A 61 4.96 -18.20 9.50
CA SER A 61 4.37 -19.24 8.66
C SER A 61 4.24 -18.79 7.21
N LEU A 62 3.87 -17.53 6.97
CA LEU A 62 3.82 -16.99 5.62
C LEU A 62 5.21 -16.90 4.99
N PHE A 63 6.19 -16.36 5.73
CA PHE A 63 7.57 -16.27 5.25
C PHE A 63 8.12 -17.64 4.87
N GLN A 64 7.84 -18.68 5.67
CA GLN A 64 8.21 -20.06 5.35
C GLN A 64 7.56 -20.56 4.05
N ARG A 65 6.27 -20.26 3.83
CA ARG A 65 5.56 -20.67 2.61
C ARG A 65 6.11 -20.01 1.33
N ILE A 66 6.48 -18.74 1.42
CA ILE A 66 6.98 -18.00 0.24
C ILE A 66 8.50 -18.04 0.11
N LYS A 67 9.21 -18.72 1.03
CA LYS A 67 10.67 -18.71 1.10
C LYS A 67 11.34 -19.12 -0.22
N ASP A 68 10.88 -20.19 -0.85
CA ASP A 68 11.50 -20.67 -2.09
C ASP A 68 11.35 -19.66 -3.25
N VAL A 69 10.22 -18.95 -3.28
CA VAL A 69 9.98 -17.89 -4.27
C VAL A 69 10.86 -16.68 -3.97
N LEU A 70 10.98 -16.30 -2.69
CA LEU A 70 11.88 -15.23 -2.26
C LEU A 70 13.35 -15.56 -2.56
N ASP A 71 13.82 -16.77 -2.26
CA ASP A 71 15.19 -17.18 -2.51
C ASP A 71 15.54 -17.12 -4.00
N LYS A 72 14.60 -17.54 -4.87
CA LYS A 72 14.74 -17.37 -6.33
C LYS A 72 14.78 -15.91 -6.74
N ALA A 73 13.90 -15.07 -6.19
CA ALA A 73 13.89 -13.65 -6.48
C ALA A 73 15.19 -12.96 -6.04
N VAL A 74 15.73 -13.33 -4.88
CA VAL A 74 17.05 -12.88 -4.39
C VAL A 74 18.15 -13.26 -5.39
N GLN A 75 18.14 -14.47 -5.93
CA GLN A 75 19.12 -14.89 -6.94
C GLN A 75 18.97 -14.10 -8.25
N LEU A 76 17.74 -13.92 -8.75
CA LEU A 76 17.46 -13.18 -9.98
C LEU A 76 17.89 -11.71 -9.88
N GLU A 77 17.65 -11.09 -8.73
CA GLU A 77 18.04 -9.71 -8.44
C GLU A 77 19.49 -9.61 -7.93
N MET A 78 20.30 -10.67 -8.03
CA MET A 78 21.71 -10.70 -7.60
C MET A 78 21.93 -10.25 -6.14
N GLY A 79 20.96 -10.51 -5.27
CA GLY A 79 21.00 -10.11 -3.86
C GLY A 79 20.53 -8.67 -3.59
N HIS A 80 20.05 -7.94 -4.60
CA HIS A 80 19.68 -6.53 -4.49
C HIS A 80 18.21 -6.26 -4.11
N LEU A 81 17.47 -7.28 -3.66
CA LEU A 81 16.14 -7.07 -3.11
C LEU A 81 16.18 -6.25 -1.81
N SER A 82 15.42 -5.18 -1.79
CA SER A 82 15.27 -4.35 -0.61
C SER A 82 14.37 -5.02 0.44
N HIS A 83 14.59 -4.65 1.70
CA HIS A 83 13.70 -5.05 2.79
C HIS A 83 12.23 -4.64 2.54
N PHE A 84 12.00 -3.50 1.88
CA PHE A 84 10.67 -3.00 1.59
C PHE A 84 9.96 -3.87 0.53
N GLU A 85 10.66 -4.30 -0.51
CA GLU A 85 10.11 -5.19 -1.54
C GLU A 85 9.72 -6.55 -0.95
N VAL A 86 10.60 -7.14 -0.14
CA VAL A 86 10.30 -8.42 0.54
C VAL A 86 9.08 -8.29 1.44
N LEU A 87 9.00 -7.23 2.25
CA LEU A 87 7.86 -7.03 3.15
C LEU A 87 6.57 -6.72 2.38
N THR A 88 6.64 -6.02 1.26
CA THR A 88 5.50 -5.76 0.37
C THR A 88 4.96 -7.07 -0.20
N ALA A 89 5.83 -7.97 -0.66
CA ALA A 89 5.45 -9.28 -1.15
C ALA A 89 4.78 -10.12 -0.04
N VAL A 90 5.32 -10.11 1.18
CA VAL A 90 4.72 -10.74 2.35
C VAL A 90 3.32 -10.18 2.60
N ALA A 91 3.16 -8.85 2.64
CA ALA A 91 1.85 -8.23 2.90
C ALA A 91 0.79 -8.62 1.88
N PHE A 92 1.11 -8.59 0.58
CA PHE A 92 0.18 -8.98 -0.47
C PHE A 92 -0.20 -10.45 -0.43
N ASN A 93 0.76 -11.36 -0.18
CA ASN A 93 0.45 -12.78 -0.04
C ASN A 93 -0.44 -13.03 1.18
N LEU A 94 -0.19 -12.35 2.30
CA LEU A 94 -1.04 -12.48 3.48
C LEU A 94 -2.48 -12.04 3.19
N PHE A 95 -2.65 -10.90 2.54
CA PHE A 95 -3.97 -10.39 2.20
C PHE A 95 -4.74 -11.32 1.26
N ALA A 96 -4.05 -11.98 0.34
CA ALA A 96 -4.64 -12.99 -0.53
C ALA A 96 -5.04 -14.25 0.26
N GLU A 97 -4.17 -14.78 1.13
CA GLU A 97 -4.44 -15.97 1.95
C GLU A 97 -5.58 -15.75 2.95
N GLU A 98 -5.61 -14.59 3.59
CA GLU A 98 -6.65 -14.20 4.57
C GLU A 98 -7.95 -13.75 3.89
N ASN A 99 -8.01 -13.79 2.55
CA ASN A 99 -9.17 -13.41 1.75
C ASN A 99 -9.73 -12.03 2.15
N VAL A 100 -8.88 -11.02 2.29
CA VAL A 100 -9.34 -9.67 2.65
C VAL A 100 -10.22 -9.09 1.53
N ASP A 101 -11.34 -8.50 1.91
CA ASP A 101 -12.26 -7.86 0.94
C ASP A 101 -11.67 -6.55 0.42
N ILE A 102 -10.93 -5.85 1.29
CA ILE A 102 -10.30 -4.57 1.01
C ILE A 102 -8.88 -4.58 1.56
N ALA A 103 -7.91 -4.28 0.69
CA ALA A 103 -6.56 -3.97 1.11
C ALA A 103 -6.32 -2.47 1.02
N VAL A 104 -5.55 -1.95 1.95
CA VAL A 104 -5.19 -0.55 2.12
C VAL A 104 -3.67 -0.46 2.07
N ILE A 105 -3.13 0.11 1.01
CA ILE A 105 -1.69 0.03 0.72
C ILE A 105 -1.04 1.42 0.67
N GLU A 106 -0.15 1.69 1.63
CA GLU A 106 0.73 2.87 1.63
C GLU A 106 2.02 2.59 0.85
N ALA A 107 2.23 3.34 -0.23
CA ALA A 107 3.50 3.39 -0.93
C ALA A 107 4.59 3.95 -0.01
N GLY A 108 5.78 3.39 -0.11
CA GLY A 108 6.93 3.77 0.72
C GLY A 108 7.54 5.10 0.27
N LEU A 109 7.91 5.20 -1.00
CA LEU A 109 8.56 6.38 -1.55
C LEU A 109 8.06 6.72 -2.96
N GLY A 110 7.58 7.95 -3.12
CA GLY A 110 7.03 8.42 -4.39
C GLY A 110 5.73 7.70 -4.74
N GLY A 111 5.79 6.73 -5.66
CA GLY A 111 4.63 5.98 -6.13
C GLY A 111 4.89 5.22 -7.42
N ALA A 112 5.36 5.91 -8.46
CA ALA A 112 5.56 5.36 -9.80
C ALA A 112 6.47 4.12 -9.82
N ARG A 113 7.58 4.18 -9.06
CA ARG A 113 8.59 3.11 -8.95
C ARG A 113 8.58 2.44 -7.58
N ASP A 114 7.51 2.61 -6.82
CA ASP A 114 7.39 2.02 -5.51
C ASP A 114 7.05 0.52 -5.62
N ALA A 115 7.59 -0.31 -4.72
CA ALA A 115 7.36 -1.76 -4.72
C ALA A 115 5.87 -2.13 -4.61
N THR A 116 5.05 -1.24 -4.03
CA THR A 116 3.60 -1.44 -3.91
C THR A 116 2.84 -1.23 -5.22
N ASN A 117 3.43 -0.57 -6.22
CA ASN A 117 2.76 -0.16 -7.46
C ASN A 117 2.71 -1.27 -8.55
N ILE A 118 2.59 -2.52 -8.13
CA ILE A 118 2.47 -3.67 -9.05
C ILE A 118 1.02 -4.03 -9.39
N LEU A 119 0.05 -3.41 -8.72
CA LEU A 119 -1.36 -3.70 -8.92
C LEU A 119 -1.83 -3.17 -10.28
N SER A 120 -2.63 -3.99 -10.97
CA SER A 120 -3.21 -3.61 -12.25
C SER A 120 -4.37 -2.62 -12.06
N SER A 121 -4.79 -1.97 -13.14
CA SER A 121 -5.99 -1.14 -13.10
C SER A 121 -7.23 -1.93 -12.66
N SER A 122 -7.37 -3.24 -12.94
CA SER A 122 -8.54 -4.02 -12.52
C SER A 122 -8.63 -4.22 -11.00
N ASP A 123 -7.49 -4.13 -10.32
CA ASP A 123 -7.36 -4.43 -8.89
C ASP A 123 -7.57 -3.20 -8.01
N VAL A 124 -7.14 -2.03 -8.50
CA VAL A 124 -7.23 -0.76 -7.77
C VAL A 124 -8.65 -0.20 -7.86
N ALA A 125 -9.32 -0.02 -6.71
CA ALA A 125 -10.65 0.62 -6.66
C ALA A 125 -10.58 2.15 -6.59
N ALA A 126 -9.50 2.70 -6.03
CA ALA A 126 -9.20 4.13 -6.03
C ALA A 126 -7.73 4.38 -5.67
N SER A 127 -7.19 5.48 -6.18
CA SER A 127 -5.87 6.01 -5.80
C SER A 127 -6.05 7.28 -4.98
N ILE A 128 -5.26 7.41 -3.89
CA ILE A 128 -5.36 8.55 -2.98
C ILE A 128 -3.99 9.22 -2.84
N ILE A 129 -3.93 10.52 -3.13
CA ILE A 129 -2.76 11.39 -2.93
C ILE A 129 -3.13 12.36 -1.82
N THR A 130 -2.40 12.34 -0.69
CA THR A 130 -2.77 13.14 0.48
C THR A 130 -2.18 14.54 0.50
N THR A 131 -0.89 14.67 0.19
CA THR A 131 -0.16 15.94 0.19
C THR A 131 1.02 15.79 -0.76
N ILE A 132 1.41 16.88 -1.40
CA ILE A 132 2.66 16.98 -2.15
C ILE A 132 3.45 18.08 -1.48
N GLY A 133 4.58 17.73 -0.89
CA GLY A 133 5.49 18.67 -0.23
C GLY A 133 6.93 18.40 -0.61
N GLU A 134 7.82 19.26 -0.14
CA GLU A 134 9.27 19.11 -0.30
C GLU A 134 9.82 18.02 0.62
N GLU A 135 9.48 16.76 0.31
CA GLU A 135 10.05 15.59 0.98
C GLU A 135 10.87 14.75 0.01
N HIS A 136 11.98 14.20 0.51
CA HIS A 136 12.84 13.30 -0.27
C HIS A 136 13.29 13.87 -1.63
N LEU A 137 13.54 15.19 -1.71
CA LEU A 137 13.95 15.89 -2.94
C LEU A 137 15.08 15.16 -3.67
N ALA A 138 16.16 14.80 -2.96
CA ALA A 138 17.29 14.08 -3.55
C ALA A 138 16.91 12.74 -4.20
N ALA A 139 15.94 12.03 -3.63
CA ALA A 139 15.49 10.74 -4.14
C ALA A 139 14.42 10.86 -5.24
N LEU A 140 13.73 12.00 -5.32
CA LEU A 140 12.58 12.21 -6.19
C LEU A 140 12.81 13.28 -7.27
N GLY A 141 14.07 13.63 -7.57
CA GLY A 141 14.43 14.47 -8.72
C GLY A 141 14.64 15.96 -8.41
N GLY A 142 14.61 16.36 -7.15
CA GLY A 142 15.08 17.67 -6.70
C GLY A 142 14.08 18.82 -6.79
N SER A 143 12.85 18.58 -7.26
CA SER A 143 11.81 19.61 -7.34
C SER A 143 10.43 19.12 -6.89
N LEU A 144 9.51 20.05 -6.66
CA LEU A 144 8.14 19.70 -6.30
C LEU A 144 7.40 19.03 -7.47
N GLU A 145 7.68 19.43 -8.70
CA GLU A 145 7.14 18.84 -9.92
C GLU A 145 7.60 17.39 -10.08
N SER A 146 8.89 17.11 -9.85
CA SER A 146 9.42 15.76 -9.95
C SER A 146 8.82 14.84 -8.88
N ILE A 147 8.58 15.38 -7.67
CA ILE A 147 7.84 14.68 -6.61
C ILE A 147 6.39 14.42 -7.04
N ALA A 148 5.69 15.41 -7.60
CA ALA A 148 4.31 15.26 -8.04
C ALA A 148 4.18 14.18 -9.12
N VAL A 149 5.10 14.17 -10.11
CA VAL A 149 5.18 13.12 -11.14
C VAL A 149 5.39 11.76 -10.49
N ALA A 150 6.37 11.63 -9.59
CA ALA A 150 6.64 10.37 -8.91
C ALA A 150 5.42 9.86 -8.12
N LYS A 151 4.70 10.71 -7.40
CA LYS A 151 3.48 10.31 -6.65
C LYS A 151 2.32 9.96 -7.57
N SER A 152 2.15 10.70 -8.67
CA SER A 152 1.05 10.49 -9.62
C SER A 152 1.10 9.12 -10.30
N GLY A 153 2.25 8.44 -10.30
CA GLY A 153 2.39 7.09 -10.87
C GLY A 153 1.55 5.99 -10.23
N ILE A 154 0.89 6.24 -9.10
CA ILE A 154 -0.10 5.31 -8.52
C ILE A 154 -1.49 5.41 -9.19
N ILE A 155 -1.72 6.44 -10.01
CA ILE A 155 -2.99 6.63 -10.70
C ILE A 155 -3.14 5.54 -11.76
N LYS A 156 -4.28 4.86 -11.74
CA LYS A 156 -4.61 3.80 -12.70
C LYS A 156 -5.73 4.26 -13.61
N GLN A 157 -5.59 4.00 -14.91
CA GLN A 157 -6.56 4.43 -15.92
C GLN A 157 -7.97 3.89 -15.60
N GLY A 158 -8.97 4.76 -15.72
CA GLY A 158 -10.37 4.41 -15.46
C GLY A 158 -10.71 4.19 -13.99
N ARG A 159 -9.79 4.53 -13.06
CA ARG A 159 -10.03 4.43 -11.62
C ARG A 159 -10.11 5.81 -10.97
N PRO A 160 -11.03 5.99 -10.00
CA PRO A 160 -11.14 7.24 -9.27
C PRO A 160 -9.82 7.64 -8.61
N VAL A 161 -9.48 8.91 -8.72
CA VAL A 161 -8.40 9.53 -7.96
C VAL A 161 -8.96 10.55 -6.98
N ARG A 162 -8.45 10.55 -5.75
CA ARG A 162 -8.71 11.61 -4.77
C ARG A 162 -7.42 12.29 -4.40
N TRP A 163 -7.36 13.60 -4.57
CA TRP A 163 -6.26 14.43 -4.11
C TRP A 163 -6.74 15.37 -3.02
N PHE A 164 -6.08 15.29 -1.87
CA PHE A 164 -6.28 16.24 -0.79
C PHE A 164 -5.21 17.33 -0.91
N SER A 165 -5.63 18.59 -0.97
CA SER A 165 -4.74 19.73 -0.75
C SER A 165 -5.22 20.44 0.51
N PRO A 166 -4.31 20.96 1.36
CA PRO A 166 -4.70 21.83 2.46
C PRO A 166 -5.49 23.08 2.00
N ILE A 167 -5.55 23.36 0.69
CA ILE A 167 -6.22 24.53 0.10
C ILE A 167 -7.53 24.16 -0.64
N SER A 168 -7.82 22.89 -0.95
CA SER A 168 -9.14 22.42 -1.44
C SER A 168 -9.12 20.92 -1.77
N VAL A 169 -10.29 20.27 -1.72
CA VAL A 169 -10.49 18.94 -2.30
C VAL A 169 -10.83 19.15 -3.78
N ILE A 170 -9.95 18.72 -4.68
CA ILE A 170 -10.22 18.70 -6.12
C ILE A 170 -10.46 17.26 -6.52
N ASP A 171 -11.69 16.99 -6.97
CA ASP A 171 -12.05 15.72 -7.59
C ASP A 171 -11.66 15.79 -9.07
N LEU A 172 -10.59 15.08 -9.45
CA LEU A 172 -10.18 14.93 -10.85
C LEU A 172 -10.92 13.72 -11.43
N PHE A 173 -11.73 13.97 -12.46
CA PHE A 173 -12.68 13.05 -13.10
C PHE A 173 -12.01 11.85 -13.80
#